data_AF-A0AA96VUQ2-F1
#
_entry.id   AF-A0AA96VUQ2-F1
#
_cell.length_a   1.000
_cell.length_b   1.000
_cell.length_c   1.000
_cell.angle_alpha   90.00
_cell.angle_beta   90.00
_cell.angle_gamma   90.00
#
_symmetry.space_group_name_H-M   'P 1'
#
loop_
_entity.id
_entity.type
_entity.pdbx_description
1 polymer ?
#
loop_
_entity_poly.entity_id
_entity_poly.type
_entity_poly.pdbx_seq_one_letter_code
_entity_poly.pdbx_strand_id
1 'polypeptide(L)'
;MAPRYPVEDLYKHNDYIKMVQIKKQMSLQQQRIFDTVLASIQEMKKVGLIDEIISEGELVLDFHIFREQMLKGASIKKINRSELKKAMETMVDIKFSYQTDDEVGAFVIFQKARINFEDNKVYLTFGKDFRTENLLPTANYTALSLTYLNSFSSQYGRLLYQYFKMLIGKDINKPFRTDITLDIDFLHKLLGINQNEHTNYINNNSLFISRVINPAILQINETTDLVARIEPIKRGRKISHIQFFFPPKDELLSKQKEDDQPVHPSKENLLFVPSFSIFKEFRDWLLKYMIGKQLVIGPQGYLSHVVISLSSKGYLHNDTNDTDLSPDDAMLMWTWLFENQERIGQINLSEDDIKLLNLKNKRFMIHDHEKDMEEKVIIKEVKKSEANPQYLFVELINDNGEIRQIDNFFTYNMLHNVKEI
;
A
#
# COMPACT_ATOMS: atom_id res chain seq x y z
N MET A 1 9.57 16.81 -5.44
CA MET A 1 9.26 15.74 -4.46
C MET A 1 10.52 14.88 -4.33
N ALA A 2 10.96 14.50 -3.12
CA ALA A 2 12.18 13.70 -2.98
C ALA A 2 12.02 12.32 -3.67
N PRO A 3 13.00 11.84 -4.44
CA PRO A 3 12.92 10.57 -5.15
C PRO A 3 12.79 9.41 -4.15
N ARG A 4 11.70 8.64 -4.28
CA ARG A 4 11.40 7.47 -3.43
C ARG A 4 11.97 6.20 -4.06
N TYR A 5 12.16 5.15 -3.25
CA TYR A 5 12.55 3.85 -3.77
C TYR A 5 11.46 3.27 -4.69
N PRO A 6 11.84 2.58 -5.77
CA PRO A 6 10.89 2.16 -6.82
C PRO A 6 9.95 1.01 -6.45
N VAL A 7 10.08 0.40 -5.26
CA VAL A 7 9.33 -0.82 -4.88
C VAL A 7 8.73 -0.72 -3.46
N GLU A 8 8.60 0.49 -2.91
CA GLU A 8 8.06 0.69 -1.57
C GLU A 8 6.53 0.65 -1.58
N ASP A 9 5.99 -0.36 -0.91
CA ASP A 9 4.56 -0.68 -0.81
C ASP A 9 4.10 -0.84 0.66
N LEU A 10 5.02 -0.61 1.61
CA LEU A 10 4.75 -0.74 3.04
C LEU A 10 5.41 0.40 3.80
N TYR A 11 4.60 1.20 4.50
CA TYR A 11 5.05 2.27 5.38
C TYR A 11 4.91 1.82 6.84
N LYS A 12 6.01 1.45 7.47
CA LYS A 12 6.00 0.94 8.84
C LYS A 12 6.48 2.01 9.82
N HIS A 13 5.65 2.33 10.81
CA HIS A 13 6.07 3.25 11.87
C HIS A 13 7.31 2.70 12.58
N ASN A 14 8.27 3.58 12.90
CA ASN A 14 9.56 3.19 13.47
C ASN A 14 9.39 2.51 14.83
N ASP A 15 8.33 2.81 15.58
CA ASP A 15 8.02 2.11 16.83
C ASP A 15 7.74 0.63 16.58
N TYR A 16 7.02 0.26 15.52
CA TYR A 16 6.78 -1.15 15.20
C TYR A 16 8.07 -1.86 14.80
N ILE A 17 9.00 -1.18 14.12
CA ILE A 17 10.31 -1.74 13.79
C ILE A 17 11.12 -1.98 15.07
N LYS A 18 11.18 -0.98 15.96
CA LYS A 18 11.88 -1.09 17.25
C LYS A 18 11.27 -2.16 18.15
N MET A 19 9.94 -2.28 18.18
CA MET A 19 9.21 -3.31 18.91
C MET A 19 9.66 -4.71 18.50
N VAL A 20 9.78 -4.96 17.19
CA VAL A 20 10.23 -6.26 16.67
C VAL A 20 11.72 -6.49 16.95
N GLN A 21 12.54 -5.44 16.85
CA GLN A 21 14.00 -5.50 17.04
C GLN A 21 14.42 -5.74 18.50
N ILE A 22 13.74 -5.14 19.48
CA ILE A 22 14.11 -5.27 20.89
C ILE A 22 13.50 -6.57 21.44
N LYS A 23 14.35 -7.59 21.65
CA LYS A 23 14.01 -8.94 22.17
C LYS A 23 13.34 -9.92 21.20
N LYS A 24 13.32 -9.64 19.88
CA LYS A 24 12.80 -10.60 18.88
C LYS A 24 11.38 -11.09 19.23
N GLN A 25 10.49 -10.15 19.56
CA GLN A 25 9.17 -10.45 20.14
C GLN A 25 8.19 -11.13 19.16
N MET A 26 8.53 -11.14 17.87
CA MET A 26 7.77 -11.83 16.83
C MET A 26 8.68 -12.82 16.09
N SER A 27 8.24 -14.06 15.89
CA SER A 27 8.86 -15.00 14.96
C SER A 27 8.83 -14.47 13.51
N LEU A 28 9.60 -15.08 12.60
CA LEU A 28 9.58 -14.71 11.17
C LEU A 28 8.15 -14.77 10.58
N GLN A 29 7.39 -15.80 10.94
CA GLN A 29 6.01 -15.96 10.46
C GLN A 29 5.09 -14.88 11.04
N GLN A 30 5.21 -14.56 12.33
CA GLN A 30 4.47 -13.48 12.97
C GLN A 30 4.77 -12.12 12.33
N GLN A 31 6.04 -11.83 12.04
CA GLN A 31 6.41 -10.59 11.34
C GLN A 31 5.82 -10.51 9.94
N ARG A 32 5.86 -11.61 9.17
CA ARG A 32 5.27 -11.66 7.82
C ARG A 32 3.78 -11.35 7.88
N ILE A 33 3.06 -12.00 8.78
CA ILE A 33 1.62 -11.80 8.95
C ILE A 33 1.29 -10.39 9.43
N PHE A 34 2.02 -9.84 10.39
CA PHE A 34 1.83 -8.46 10.85
C PHE A 34 2.07 -7.45 9.72
N ASP A 35 3.15 -7.62 8.95
CA ASP A 35 3.46 -6.73 7.83
C ASP A 35 2.47 -6.88 6.67
N THR A 36 1.91 -8.08 6.45
CA THR A 36 0.78 -8.29 5.53
C THR A 36 -0.45 -7.50 5.95
N VAL A 37 -0.84 -7.55 7.23
CA VAL A 37 -2.00 -6.79 7.73
C VAL A 37 -1.78 -5.30 7.50
N LEU A 38 -0.59 -4.81 7.84
CA LEU A 38 -0.23 -3.41 7.67
C LEU A 38 -0.30 -2.98 6.19
N ALA A 39 0.26 -3.79 5.28
CA ALA A 39 0.18 -3.56 3.84
C ALA A 39 -1.26 -3.57 3.32
N SER A 40 -2.10 -4.47 3.85
CA SER A 40 -3.51 -4.60 3.44
C SER A 40 -4.31 -3.36 3.83
N ILE A 41 -4.11 -2.86 5.06
CA ILE A 41 -4.75 -1.62 5.54
C ILE A 41 -4.32 -0.43 4.67
N GLN A 42 -3.03 -0.34 4.35
CA GLN A 42 -2.49 0.76 3.56
C GLN A 42 -3.00 0.73 2.11
N GLU A 43 -3.09 -0.46 1.51
CA GLU A 43 -3.67 -0.61 0.18
C GLU A 43 -5.16 -0.25 0.19
N MET A 44 -5.94 -0.73 1.17
CA MET A 44 -7.35 -0.38 1.31
C MET A 44 -7.58 1.12 1.46
N LYS A 45 -6.75 1.82 2.26
CA LYS A 45 -6.80 3.28 2.34
C LYS A 45 -6.47 3.94 1.00
N LYS A 46 -5.45 3.45 0.31
CA LYS A 46 -5.02 3.99 -0.98
C LYS A 46 -6.12 3.85 -2.06
N VAL A 47 -6.90 2.77 -2.03
CA VAL A 47 -8.03 2.55 -2.96
C VAL A 47 -9.37 3.12 -2.46
N GLY A 48 -9.38 3.87 -1.35
CA GLY A 48 -10.58 4.52 -0.83
C GLY A 48 -11.61 3.57 -0.19
N LEU A 49 -11.18 2.38 0.25
CA LEU A 49 -12.04 1.41 0.96
C LEU A 49 -12.08 1.64 2.47
N ILE A 50 -11.14 2.42 3.02
CA ILE A 50 -11.08 2.80 4.44
C ILE A 50 -10.63 4.26 4.54
N ASP A 51 -11.46 5.09 5.17
CA ASP A 51 -11.14 6.50 5.41
C ASP A 51 -10.32 6.68 6.71
N GLU A 52 -10.73 6.01 7.78
CA GLU A 52 -10.09 6.08 9.10
C GLU A 52 -9.97 4.69 9.75
N ILE A 53 -8.93 4.50 10.57
CA ILE A 53 -8.81 3.27 11.36
C ILE A 53 -9.70 3.41 12.59
N ILE A 54 -10.61 2.47 12.75
CA ILE A 54 -11.41 2.32 13.97
C ILE A 54 -10.47 2.08 15.15
N SER A 55 -10.37 3.05 16.06
CA SER A 55 -9.55 2.96 17.28
C SER A 55 -10.12 1.97 18.30
N GLU A 56 -11.44 1.78 18.31
CA GLU A 56 -12.17 0.83 19.16
C GLU A 56 -13.19 0.03 18.33
N GLY A 57 -12.93 -1.26 18.07
CA GLY A 57 -13.85 -2.11 17.32
C GLY A 57 -13.20 -3.22 16.52
N GLU A 58 -13.98 -3.82 15.62
CA GLU A 58 -13.51 -4.84 14.67
C GLU A 58 -13.11 -4.12 13.36
N LEU A 59 -11.82 -4.13 13.03
CA LEU A 59 -11.32 -3.70 11.72
C LEU A 59 -11.68 -4.75 10.68
N VAL A 60 -12.30 -4.31 9.59
CA VAL A 60 -12.72 -5.17 8.49
C VAL A 60 -11.80 -4.95 7.30
N LEU A 61 -11.13 -6.01 6.85
CA LEU A 61 -10.32 -6.02 5.65
C LEU A 61 -11.02 -6.81 4.54
N ASP A 62 -10.78 -6.38 3.30
CA ASP A 62 -11.11 -7.18 2.13
C ASP A 62 -10.22 -8.43 2.05
N PHE A 63 -10.84 -9.60 1.91
CA PHE A 63 -10.11 -10.88 1.88
C PHE A 63 -9.22 -11.03 0.65
N HIS A 64 -9.63 -10.48 -0.50
CA HIS A 64 -8.83 -10.55 -1.73
C HIS A 64 -7.55 -9.73 -1.58
N ILE A 65 -7.66 -8.48 -1.13
CA ILE A 65 -6.50 -7.61 -0.86
C ILE A 65 -5.58 -8.28 0.17
N PHE A 66 -6.12 -8.77 1.28
CA PHE A 66 -5.32 -9.45 2.30
C PHE A 66 -4.56 -10.67 1.73
N ARG A 67 -5.24 -11.49 0.92
CA ARG A 67 -4.66 -12.66 0.26
C ARG A 67 -3.57 -12.27 -0.74
N GLU A 68 -3.75 -11.20 -1.51
CA GLU A 68 -2.74 -10.70 -2.42
C GLU A 68 -1.48 -10.24 -1.68
N GLN A 69 -1.65 -9.47 -0.60
CA GLN A 69 -0.51 -9.06 0.23
C GLN A 69 0.21 -10.25 0.88
N MET A 70 -0.50 -11.33 1.22
CA MET A 70 0.13 -12.57 1.71
C MET A 70 1.01 -13.25 0.64
N LEU A 71 0.63 -13.18 -0.63
CA LEU A 71 1.37 -13.79 -1.75
C LEU A 71 2.59 -12.95 -2.16
N LYS A 72 2.59 -11.66 -1.84
CA LYS A 72 3.62 -10.71 -2.29
C LYS A 72 5.01 -11.09 -1.78
N GLY A 73 5.93 -11.35 -2.70
CA GLY A 73 7.30 -11.80 -2.40
C GLY A 73 7.41 -13.15 -1.70
N ALA A 74 6.29 -13.88 -1.54
CA ALA A 74 6.30 -15.20 -0.94
C ALA A 74 6.65 -16.25 -2.00
N SER A 75 7.33 -17.33 -1.58
CA SER A 75 7.62 -18.47 -2.46
C SER A 75 6.37 -19.32 -2.79
N ILE A 76 5.30 -19.15 -2.01
CA ILE A 76 4.02 -19.85 -2.20
C ILE A 76 3.21 -19.20 -3.33
N LYS A 77 2.76 -20.01 -4.28
CA LYS A 77 1.97 -19.54 -5.44
C LYS A 77 0.46 -19.46 -5.17
N LYS A 78 -0.03 -20.19 -4.18
CA LYS A 78 -1.44 -20.26 -3.79
C LYS A 78 -1.55 -20.45 -2.29
N ILE A 79 -2.53 -19.80 -1.69
CA ILE A 79 -2.85 -19.93 -0.27
C ILE A 79 -4.06 -20.83 -0.10
N ASN A 80 -3.92 -21.87 0.72
CA ASN A 80 -5.00 -22.80 1.06
C ASN A 80 -5.65 -22.49 2.42
N ARG A 81 -6.78 -23.13 2.73
CA ARG A 81 -7.53 -22.90 3.98
C ARG A 81 -6.70 -23.17 5.25
N SER A 82 -5.81 -24.15 5.23
CA SER A 82 -4.97 -24.46 6.40
C SER A 82 -3.92 -23.39 6.66
N GLU A 83 -3.38 -22.76 5.61
CA GLU A 83 -2.44 -21.64 5.72
C GLU A 83 -3.16 -20.39 6.24
N LEU A 84 -4.39 -20.14 5.78
CA LEU A 84 -5.23 -19.07 6.31
C LEU A 84 -5.55 -19.27 7.79
N LYS A 85 -5.91 -20.50 8.18
CA LYS A 85 -6.14 -20.84 9.59
C LYS A 85 -4.88 -20.57 10.43
N LYS A 86 -3.73 -21.06 9.99
CA LYS A 86 -2.44 -20.81 10.66
C LYS A 86 -2.11 -19.32 10.72
N ALA A 87 -2.43 -18.54 9.70
CA ALA A 87 -2.23 -17.11 9.70
C ALA A 87 -3.05 -16.42 10.79
N MET A 88 -4.33 -16.79 10.96
CA MET A 88 -5.18 -16.25 12.02
C MET A 88 -4.69 -16.63 13.42
N GLU A 89 -4.29 -17.89 13.62
CA GLU A 89 -3.67 -18.37 14.88
C GLU A 89 -2.38 -17.59 15.16
N THR A 90 -1.53 -17.43 14.13
CA THR A 90 -0.27 -16.67 14.23
C THR A 90 -0.50 -15.23 14.66
N MET A 91 -1.59 -14.57 14.20
CA MET A 91 -1.93 -13.19 14.59
C MET A 91 -2.22 -13.07 16.07
N VAL A 92 -3.10 -13.91 16.60
CA VAL A 92 -3.53 -13.82 18.01
C VAL A 92 -2.41 -14.21 18.98
N ASP A 93 -1.44 -15.01 18.52
CA ASP A 93 -0.25 -15.39 19.29
C ASP A 93 0.83 -14.29 19.37
N ILE A 94 0.63 -13.15 18.70
CA ILE A 94 1.59 -12.03 18.74
C ILE A 94 1.48 -11.32 20.09
N LYS A 95 2.37 -11.72 21.01
CA LYS A 95 2.48 -11.19 22.36
C LYS A 95 3.74 -10.32 22.53
N PHE A 96 3.55 -9.14 23.09
CA PHE A 96 4.60 -8.22 23.50
C PHE A 96 4.80 -8.29 25.00
N SER A 97 6.04 -8.45 25.43
CA SER A 97 6.40 -8.48 26.85
C SER A 97 7.29 -7.29 27.18
N TYR A 98 6.95 -6.58 28.24
CA TYR A 98 7.69 -5.42 28.72
C TYR A 98 8.07 -5.59 30.19
N GLN A 99 9.17 -4.95 30.57
CA GLN A 99 9.65 -4.89 31.93
C GLN A 99 10.29 -3.51 32.11
N THR A 100 9.81 -2.78 33.10
CA THR A 100 10.39 -1.53 33.60
C THR A 100 10.94 -1.78 35.01
N ASP A 101 11.42 -0.73 35.67
CA ASP A 101 11.87 -0.83 37.06
C ASP A 101 10.71 -1.14 38.02
N ASP A 102 9.49 -0.74 37.66
CA ASP A 102 8.29 -0.80 38.52
C ASP A 102 7.27 -1.88 38.10
N GLU A 103 7.27 -2.32 36.84
CA GLU A 103 6.26 -3.25 36.31
C GLU A 103 6.84 -4.29 35.35
N VAL A 104 6.27 -5.50 35.39
CA VAL A 104 6.45 -6.54 34.38
C VAL A 104 5.08 -6.87 33.83
N GLY A 105 4.94 -6.79 32.52
CA GLY A 105 3.66 -7.01 31.87
C GLY A 105 3.81 -7.57 30.46
N ALA A 106 2.66 -7.92 29.89
CA ALA A 106 2.58 -8.30 28.49
C ALA A 106 1.20 -8.03 27.92
N PHE A 107 1.14 -7.69 26.64
CA PHE A 107 -0.10 -7.46 25.90
C PHE A 107 -0.05 -8.18 24.54
N VAL A 108 -1.22 -8.36 23.91
CA VAL A 108 -1.33 -8.94 22.57
C VAL A 108 -1.65 -7.85 21.54
N ILE A 109 -1.15 -8.00 20.32
CA ILE A 109 -1.51 -7.06 19.23
C ILE A 109 -2.93 -7.30 18.76
N PHE A 110 -3.29 -8.56 18.50
CA PHE A 110 -4.60 -8.96 18.01
C PHE A 110 -5.32 -9.75 19.09
N GLN A 111 -6.45 -9.23 19.58
CA GLN A 111 -7.32 -9.93 20.51
C GLN A 111 -8.13 -11.03 19.79
N LYS A 112 -8.51 -10.79 18.53
CA LYS A 112 -9.30 -11.71 17.71
C LYS A 112 -8.95 -11.54 16.23
N ALA A 113 -8.90 -12.64 15.51
CA ALA A 113 -8.75 -12.66 14.04
C ALA A 113 -9.63 -13.77 13.45
N ARG A 114 -10.43 -13.45 12.43
CA ARG A 114 -11.26 -14.44 11.71
C ARG A 114 -11.42 -14.07 10.24
N ILE A 115 -11.61 -15.08 9.40
CA ILE A 115 -11.98 -14.91 8.00
C ILE A 115 -13.39 -15.43 7.84
N ASN A 116 -14.26 -14.64 7.24
CA ASN A 116 -15.55 -15.10 6.78
C ASN A 116 -15.49 -15.27 5.25
N PHE A 117 -15.70 -16.50 4.81
CA PHE A 117 -15.64 -16.87 3.39
C PHE A 117 -16.94 -16.57 2.65
N GLU A 118 -18.04 -16.32 3.36
CA GLU A 118 -19.34 -15.99 2.75
C GLU A 118 -19.40 -14.54 2.30
N ASP A 119 -18.86 -13.63 3.11
CA ASP A 119 -18.81 -12.18 2.81
C ASP A 119 -17.45 -11.71 2.27
N ASN A 120 -16.49 -12.63 2.12
CA ASN A 120 -15.11 -12.36 1.69
C ASN A 120 -14.40 -11.28 2.52
N LYS A 121 -14.56 -11.32 3.85
CA LYS A 121 -13.92 -10.36 4.77
C LYS A 121 -13.00 -11.02 5.79
N VAL A 122 -11.95 -10.29 6.17
CA VAL A 122 -11.10 -10.59 7.32
C VAL A 122 -11.44 -9.61 8.43
N TYR A 123 -11.71 -10.12 9.61
CA TYR A 123 -12.11 -9.34 10.76
C TYR A 123 -11.03 -9.42 11.83
N LEU A 124 -10.53 -8.27 12.27
CA LEU A 124 -9.45 -8.13 13.23
C LEU A 124 -9.90 -7.25 14.40
N THR A 125 -9.65 -7.69 15.62
CA THR A 125 -9.82 -6.87 16.83
C THR A 125 -8.45 -6.63 17.43
N PHE A 126 -8.03 -5.37 17.55
CA PHE A 126 -6.77 -5.03 18.20
C PHE A 126 -6.87 -5.12 19.72
N GLY A 127 -5.76 -5.46 20.38
CA GLY A 127 -5.66 -5.34 21.83
C GLY A 127 -5.73 -3.87 22.26
N LYS A 128 -6.32 -3.60 23.43
CA LYS A 128 -6.54 -2.23 23.94
C LYS A 128 -5.26 -1.40 24.05
N ASP A 129 -4.16 -2.05 24.41
CA ASP A 129 -2.85 -1.39 24.58
C ASP A 129 -2.06 -1.27 23.27
N PHE A 130 -2.61 -1.75 22.15
CA PHE A 130 -1.97 -1.64 20.85
C PHE A 130 -2.27 -0.28 20.20
N ARG A 131 -1.19 0.41 19.81
CA ARG A 131 -1.24 1.74 19.19
C ARG A 131 -1.68 1.67 17.73
N THR A 132 -2.98 1.64 17.49
CA THR A 132 -3.59 1.54 16.15
C THR A 132 -3.37 2.79 15.30
N GLU A 133 -3.12 3.95 15.91
CA GLU A 133 -2.82 5.21 15.22
C GLU A 133 -1.55 5.14 14.36
N ASN A 134 -0.65 4.20 14.67
CA ASN A 134 0.61 4.01 13.96
C ASN A 134 0.50 3.09 12.73
N LEU A 135 -0.67 2.49 12.45
CA LEU A 135 -0.88 1.61 11.30
C LEU A 135 -0.89 2.40 9.96
N LEU A 136 -1.27 3.67 10.00
CA LEU A 136 -1.22 4.60 8.87
C LEU A 136 -0.34 5.79 9.20
N PRO A 137 0.99 5.60 9.27
CA PRO A 137 1.87 6.61 9.82
C PRO A 137 2.02 7.81 8.88
N THR A 138 1.79 9.01 9.39
CA THR A 138 2.02 10.27 8.66
C THR A 138 3.47 10.77 8.84
N ALA A 139 4.11 10.40 9.95
CA ALA A 139 5.49 10.74 10.30
C ALA A 139 6.23 9.53 10.90
N ASN A 140 7.55 9.67 11.12
CA ASN A 140 8.38 8.67 11.83
C ASN A 140 8.23 7.23 11.31
N TYR A 141 8.12 7.07 10.00
CA TYR A 141 8.02 5.76 9.36
C TYR A 141 9.23 5.47 8.47
N THR A 142 9.46 4.18 8.29
CA THR A 142 10.38 3.62 7.30
C THR A 142 9.56 3.03 6.17
N ALA A 143 9.91 3.41 4.95
CA ALA A 143 9.32 2.83 3.76
C ALA A 143 10.09 1.55 3.39
N LEU A 144 9.34 0.49 3.11
CA LEU A 144 9.84 -0.87 2.91
C LEU A 144 9.10 -1.50 1.72
N SER A 145 9.69 -2.56 1.18
CA SER A 145 9.01 -3.44 0.22
C SER A 145 8.61 -4.72 0.92
N LEU A 146 7.32 -5.04 0.95
CA LEU A 146 6.80 -6.31 1.44
C LEU A 146 7.38 -7.47 0.63
N THR A 147 7.62 -7.25 -0.67
CA THR A 147 8.31 -8.22 -1.54
C THR A 147 9.69 -8.59 -1.00
N TYR A 148 10.52 -7.59 -0.70
CA TYR A 148 11.85 -7.81 -0.12
C TYR A 148 11.78 -8.36 1.30
N LEU A 149 10.82 -7.93 2.10
CA LEU A 149 10.66 -8.46 3.44
C LEU A 149 10.35 -9.96 3.39
N ASN A 150 9.45 -10.38 2.50
CA ASN A 150 8.98 -11.77 2.43
C ASN A 150 9.96 -12.74 1.76
N SER A 151 10.95 -12.24 0.99
CA SER A 151 12.02 -13.06 0.42
C SER A 151 13.00 -13.59 1.47
N PHE A 152 13.16 -12.91 2.61
CA PHE A 152 14.06 -13.35 3.68
C PHE A 152 13.64 -14.70 4.26
N SER A 153 14.55 -15.68 4.24
CA SER A 153 14.38 -16.96 4.92
C SER A 153 14.88 -16.93 6.37
N SER A 154 15.71 -15.95 6.72
CA SER A 154 16.21 -15.72 8.08
C SER A 154 15.61 -14.48 8.70
N GLN A 155 15.19 -14.60 9.95
CA GLN A 155 14.73 -13.46 10.74
C GLN A 155 15.82 -12.41 10.96
N TYR A 156 17.08 -12.83 11.11
CA TYR A 156 18.18 -11.90 11.38
C TYR A 156 18.45 -10.97 10.18
N GLY A 157 18.39 -11.51 8.96
CA GLY A 157 18.47 -10.71 7.72
C GLY A 157 17.34 -9.71 7.61
N ARG A 158 16.10 -10.15 7.86
CA ARG A 158 14.91 -9.29 7.84
C ARG A 158 15.00 -8.13 8.86
N LEU A 159 15.54 -8.38 10.06
CA LEU A 159 15.70 -7.35 11.10
C LEU A 159 16.80 -6.33 10.75
N LEU A 160 17.97 -6.83 10.29
CA LEU A 160 19.07 -5.96 9.86
C LEU A 160 18.66 -5.08 8.68
N TYR A 161 17.96 -5.65 7.71
CA TYR A 161 17.43 -4.91 6.57
C TYR A 161 16.50 -3.78 7.01
N GLN A 162 15.51 -4.06 7.87
CA GLN A 162 14.61 -3.03 8.42
C GLN A 162 15.40 -1.95 9.18
N TYR A 163 16.42 -2.34 9.94
CA TYR A 163 17.28 -1.40 10.66
C TYR A 163 18.06 -0.49 9.70
N PHE A 164 18.67 -1.04 8.64
CA PHE A 164 19.38 -0.27 7.63
C PHE A 164 18.47 0.68 6.87
N LYS A 165 17.28 0.24 6.46
CA LYS A 165 16.29 1.11 5.81
C LYS A 165 15.85 2.27 6.71
N MET A 166 15.70 2.04 8.01
CA MET A 166 15.40 3.10 8.97
C MET A 166 16.53 4.15 9.05
N LEU A 167 17.79 3.74 8.89
CA LEU A 167 18.95 4.63 8.88
C LEU A 167 19.16 5.36 7.55
N ILE A 168 18.83 4.73 6.43
CA ILE A 168 18.92 5.38 5.10
C ILE A 168 17.85 6.47 4.99
N GLY A 169 16.63 6.19 5.46
CA GLY A 169 15.50 7.09 5.28
C GLY A 169 14.80 6.89 3.94
N LYS A 170 13.97 7.87 3.56
CA LYS A 170 13.01 7.74 2.45
C LYS A 170 13.59 8.13 1.07
N ASP A 171 14.62 8.97 1.06
CA ASP A 171 15.27 9.45 -0.16
C ASP A 171 16.52 8.60 -0.42
N ILE A 172 16.45 7.77 -1.46
CA ILE A 172 17.55 6.88 -1.85
C ILE A 172 18.78 7.65 -2.37
N ASN A 173 18.57 8.83 -2.95
CA ASN A 173 19.63 9.65 -3.52
C ASN A 173 20.28 10.55 -2.47
N LYS A 174 19.57 10.81 -1.37
CA LYS A 174 20.07 11.54 -0.21
C LYS A 174 19.91 10.68 1.05
N PRO A 175 20.60 9.54 1.12
CA PRO A 175 20.51 8.67 2.28
C PRO A 175 21.02 9.43 3.50
N PHE A 176 20.28 9.38 4.60
CA PHE A 176 20.71 9.99 5.86
C PHE A 176 21.99 9.31 6.37
N ARG A 177 22.11 8.00 6.16
CA ARG A 177 23.27 7.20 6.54
C ARG A 177 23.39 5.98 5.64
N THR A 178 24.62 5.65 5.24
CA THR A 178 24.95 4.45 4.46
C THR A 178 25.96 3.54 5.16
N ASP A 179 26.40 3.91 6.36
CA ASP A 179 27.32 3.14 7.17
C ASP A 179 27.10 3.37 8.67
N ILE A 180 27.40 2.35 9.48
CA ILE A 180 27.30 2.43 10.93
C ILE A 180 28.22 1.43 11.60
N THR A 181 28.85 1.85 12.70
CA THR A 181 29.59 0.95 13.58
C THR A 181 28.71 0.61 14.78
N LEU A 182 28.44 -0.68 14.97
CA LEU A 182 27.65 -1.19 16.09
C LEU A 182 28.50 -2.09 16.96
N ASP A 183 28.38 -1.93 18.28
CA ASP A 183 28.97 -2.87 19.23
C ASP A 183 28.23 -4.21 19.21
N ILE A 184 28.96 -5.28 19.56
CA ILE A 184 28.42 -6.64 19.53
C ILE A 184 27.24 -6.82 20.51
N ASP A 185 27.27 -6.15 21.67
CA ASP A 185 26.22 -6.31 22.67
C ASP A 185 24.90 -5.67 22.19
N PHE A 186 24.98 -4.53 21.50
CA PHE A 186 23.85 -3.93 20.81
C PHE A 186 23.33 -4.84 19.70
N LEU A 187 24.20 -5.44 18.89
CA LEU A 187 23.79 -6.39 17.86
C LEU A 187 23.09 -7.61 18.44
N HIS A 188 23.56 -8.14 19.56
CA HIS A 188 22.86 -9.22 20.27
C HIS A 188 21.46 -8.79 20.68
N LYS A 189 21.30 -7.60 21.27
CA LYS A 189 19.99 -7.05 21.66
C LYS A 189 19.07 -6.84 20.44
N LEU A 190 19.59 -6.24 19.38
CA LEU A 190 18.87 -5.95 18.12
C LEU A 190 18.35 -7.22 17.43
N LEU A 191 19.08 -8.32 17.57
CA LEU A 191 18.74 -9.60 16.96
C LEU A 191 18.06 -10.59 17.93
N GLY A 192 17.85 -10.18 19.19
CA GLY A 192 17.30 -11.01 20.26
C GLY A 192 18.16 -12.22 20.63
N ILE A 193 19.48 -12.10 20.48
CA ILE A 193 20.44 -13.12 20.92
C ILE A 193 20.65 -12.96 22.42
N ASN A 194 20.43 -14.06 23.15
CA ASN A 194 20.44 -14.07 24.62
C ASN A 194 21.22 -15.27 25.16
N GLN A 195 21.68 -15.17 26.41
CA GLN A 195 22.61 -16.14 27.01
C GLN A 195 22.00 -17.53 27.17
N ASN A 196 20.69 -17.61 27.36
CA ASN A 196 19.97 -18.85 27.64
C ASN A 196 19.81 -19.70 26.38
N GLU A 197 19.48 -19.07 25.25
CA GLU A 197 19.20 -19.76 23.99
C GLU A 197 20.39 -19.78 23.03
N HIS A 198 21.31 -18.82 23.16
CA HIS A 198 22.35 -18.55 22.17
C HIS A 198 23.75 -18.41 22.80
N THR A 199 24.03 -19.19 23.85
CA THR A 199 25.30 -19.18 24.60
C THR A 199 26.53 -19.20 23.69
N ASN A 200 26.50 -19.98 22.61
CA ASN A 200 27.62 -20.10 21.66
C ASN A 200 27.89 -18.81 20.88
N TYR A 201 26.86 -18.03 20.56
CA TYR A 201 27.01 -16.77 19.82
C TYR A 201 27.53 -15.66 20.74
N ILE A 202 27.08 -15.62 21.99
CA ILE A 202 27.55 -14.62 22.97
C ILE A 202 28.99 -14.89 23.40
N ASN A 203 29.36 -16.16 23.58
CA ASN A 203 30.72 -16.51 24.00
C ASN A 203 31.72 -16.44 22.83
N ASN A 204 31.26 -16.52 21.57
CA ASN A 204 32.11 -16.54 20.39
C ASN A 204 31.59 -15.61 19.27
N ASN A 205 32.07 -14.37 19.29
CA ASN A 205 31.69 -13.34 18.32
C ASN A 205 32.05 -13.72 16.87
N SER A 206 33.12 -14.50 16.64
CA SER A 206 33.46 -14.98 15.30
C SER A 206 32.43 -15.97 14.77
N LEU A 207 31.90 -16.83 15.64
CA LEU A 207 30.84 -17.76 15.29
C LEU A 207 29.52 -17.01 15.03
N PHE A 208 29.19 -16.03 15.87
CA PHE A 208 28.05 -15.15 15.65
C PHE A 208 28.12 -14.46 14.28
N ILE A 209 29.27 -13.87 13.93
CA ILE A 209 29.44 -13.20 12.63
C ILE A 209 29.29 -14.18 11.47
N SER A 210 29.98 -15.32 11.52
CA SER A 210 29.96 -16.30 10.42
C SER A 210 28.62 -16.99 10.23
N ARG A 211 27.84 -17.21 11.30
CA ARG A 211 26.58 -17.98 11.26
C ARG A 211 25.33 -17.11 11.24
N VAL A 212 25.43 -15.84 11.64
CA VAL A 212 24.28 -14.94 11.73
C VAL A 212 24.44 -13.73 10.83
N ILE A 213 25.52 -12.96 11.00
CA ILE A 213 25.70 -11.71 10.26
C ILE A 213 26.01 -11.96 8.78
N ASN A 214 26.99 -12.80 8.46
CA ASN A 214 27.36 -13.07 7.07
C ASN A 214 26.20 -13.65 6.24
N PRO A 215 25.43 -14.65 6.72
CA PRO A 215 24.25 -15.12 6.00
C PRO A 215 23.16 -14.04 5.85
N ALA A 216 22.98 -13.19 6.85
CA ALA A 216 22.04 -12.07 6.76
C ALA A 216 22.45 -11.05 5.68
N ILE A 217 23.74 -10.71 5.62
CA ILE A 217 24.30 -9.78 4.62
C ILE A 217 24.18 -10.36 3.21
N LEU A 218 24.44 -11.67 3.04
CA LEU A 218 24.21 -12.36 1.77
C LEU A 218 22.75 -12.23 1.31
N GLN A 219 21.78 -12.52 2.18
CA GLN A 219 20.36 -12.39 1.82
C GLN A 219 19.96 -10.97 1.45
N ILE A 220 20.50 -9.96 2.15
CA ILE A 220 20.27 -8.55 1.82
C ILE A 220 20.78 -8.27 0.39
N ASN A 221 22.02 -8.65 0.09
CA ASN A 221 22.63 -8.44 -1.22
C ASN A 221 21.87 -9.14 -2.36
N GLU A 222 21.41 -10.36 -2.12
CA GLU A 222 20.75 -11.18 -3.13
C GLU A 222 19.32 -10.72 -3.42
N THR A 223 18.58 -10.27 -2.41
CA THR A 223 17.12 -10.15 -2.51
C THR A 223 16.55 -8.75 -2.32
N THR A 224 17.37 -7.75 -1.98
CA THR A 224 16.88 -6.38 -1.72
C THR A 224 17.54 -5.31 -2.57
N ASP A 225 17.14 -4.06 -2.32
CA ASP A 225 17.62 -2.81 -2.91
C ASP A 225 18.98 -2.31 -2.37
N LEU A 226 19.59 -2.99 -1.41
CA LEU A 226 20.83 -2.56 -0.76
C LEU A 226 22.02 -3.43 -1.16
N VAL A 227 23.22 -2.85 -1.10
CA VAL A 227 24.50 -3.58 -1.11
C VAL A 227 25.12 -3.45 0.27
N ALA A 228 25.07 -4.52 1.05
CA ALA A 228 25.63 -4.60 2.38
C ALA A 228 26.99 -5.31 2.42
N ARG A 229 27.92 -4.78 3.20
CA ARG A 229 29.20 -5.43 3.57
C ARG A 229 29.57 -5.09 5.01
N ILE A 230 30.45 -5.89 5.60
CA ILE A 230 30.87 -5.73 6.99
C ILE A 230 32.38 -5.69 7.14
N GLU A 231 32.85 -4.95 8.15
CA GLU A 231 34.23 -4.93 8.62
C GLU A 231 34.26 -5.12 10.14
N PRO A 232 34.67 -6.30 10.64
CA PRO A 232 34.79 -6.55 12.08
C PRO A 232 35.94 -5.75 12.70
N ILE A 233 35.67 -5.05 13.79
CA ILE A 233 36.66 -4.26 14.54
C ILE A 233 37.04 -5.01 15.82
N LYS A 234 38.34 -5.19 16.04
CA LYS A 234 38.88 -5.90 17.20
C LYS A 234 39.33 -4.93 18.29
N ARG A 235 39.11 -5.31 19.55
CA ARG A 235 39.74 -4.71 20.74
C ARG A 235 40.57 -5.80 21.42
N GLY A 236 41.88 -5.75 21.22
CA GLY A 236 42.77 -6.87 21.57
C GLY A 236 42.45 -8.12 20.73
N ARG A 237 42.24 -9.27 21.39
CA ARG A 237 41.94 -10.54 20.70
C ARG A 237 40.47 -10.74 20.35
N LYS A 238 39.56 -9.94 20.93
CA LYS A 238 38.11 -10.10 20.73
C LYS A 238 37.58 -9.09 19.72
N ILE A 239 36.61 -9.51 18.91
CA ILE A 239 35.83 -8.61 18.06
C ILE A 239 34.87 -7.84 18.97
N SER A 240 34.93 -6.51 18.94
CA SER A 240 34.12 -5.64 19.80
C SER A 240 33.00 -4.94 19.04
N HIS A 241 33.23 -4.59 17.78
CA HIS A 241 32.25 -3.90 16.94
C HIS A 241 32.24 -4.48 15.53
N ILE A 242 31.19 -4.17 14.78
CA ILE A 242 31.09 -4.43 13.35
C ILE A 242 30.73 -3.11 12.68
N GLN A 243 31.56 -2.69 11.73
CA GLN A 243 31.20 -1.61 10.81
C GLN A 243 30.41 -2.21 9.65
N PHE A 244 29.20 -1.72 9.45
CA PHE A 244 28.35 -2.05 8.32
C PHE A 244 28.42 -0.93 7.30
N PHE A 245 28.47 -1.30 6.04
CA PHE A 245 28.19 -0.41 4.91
C PHE A 245 26.98 -1.00 4.19
N PHE A 246 26.01 -0.16 3.85
CA PHE A 246 24.72 -0.56 3.26
C PHE A 246 24.19 0.50 2.29
N PRO A 247 25.00 1.02 1.34
CA PRO A 247 24.48 1.93 0.32
C PRO A 247 23.37 1.27 -0.52
N PRO A 248 22.45 2.07 -1.08
CA PRO A 248 21.54 1.59 -2.11
C PRO A 248 22.32 1.09 -3.34
N LYS A 249 21.77 0.10 -4.06
CA LYS A 249 22.38 -0.42 -5.29
C LYS A 249 22.52 0.68 -6.36
N ASP A 250 23.70 0.76 -6.99
CA ASP A 250 24.01 1.77 -8.02
C ASP A 250 23.02 1.77 -9.20
N GLU A 251 22.46 0.61 -9.54
CA GLU A 251 21.43 0.45 -10.56
C GLU A 251 20.15 1.24 -10.26
N LEU A 252 19.89 1.54 -8.98
CA LEU A 252 18.76 2.34 -8.53
C LEU A 252 19.09 3.83 -8.54
N LEU A 253 20.36 4.18 -8.29
CA LEU A 253 20.85 5.56 -8.26
C LEU A 253 21.07 6.13 -9.66
N SER A 254 21.51 5.29 -10.61
CA SER A 254 21.79 5.65 -12.01
C SER A 254 20.53 5.81 -12.84
N LYS A 255 19.49 5.00 -12.60
CA LYS A 255 18.16 5.15 -13.21
C LYS A 255 17.49 6.50 -12.92
N GLN A 256 17.95 7.25 -11.92
CA GLN A 256 17.34 8.51 -11.49
C GLN A 256 18.19 9.77 -11.78
N LYS A 257 19.43 9.65 -12.30
CA LYS A 257 20.23 10.82 -12.72
C LYS A 257 19.89 11.33 -14.12
N GLU A 258 19.17 10.55 -14.92
CA GLU A 258 18.48 11.04 -16.13
C GLU A 258 17.05 11.54 -15.81
N ASP A 259 16.59 11.42 -14.56
CA ASP A 259 15.24 11.77 -14.10
C ASP A 259 15.17 13.18 -13.46
N ASP A 260 15.40 14.23 -14.28
CA ASP A 260 14.50 15.41 -14.24
C ASP A 260 13.21 15.12 -15.06
N GLN A 261 12.92 13.84 -15.27
CA GLN A 261 11.71 13.26 -15.83
C GLN A 261 11.02 12.37 -14.78
N PRO A 262 9.68 12.28 -14.77
CA PRO A 262 8.96 11.50 -13.78
C PRO A 262 9.16 9.98 -13.96
N VAL A 263 9.58 9.37 -12.84
CA VAL A 263 9.90 7.97 -12.57
C VAL A 263 9.01 6.95 -13.30
N HIS A 264 9.68 5.96 -13.91
CA HIS A 264 9.11 4.76 -14.51
C HIS A 264 8.57 3.74 -13.47
N PRO A 265 7.26 3.43 -13.41
CA PRO A 265 6.76 2.18 -12.86
C PRO A 265 7.25 0.97 -13.67
N SER A 266 7.65 -0.08 -12.96
CA SER A 266 7.98 -1.38 -13.51
C SER A 266 6.78 -1.95 -14.28
N LYS A 267 7.07 -2.69 -15.37
CA LYS A 267 6.08 -3.16 -16.35
C LYS A 267 4.98 -4.10 -15.82
N GLU A 268 4.98 -4.48 -14.54
CA GLU A 268 4.20 -5.61 -14.04
C GLU A 268 3.07 -5.31 -13.06
N ASN A 269 2.86 -4.10 -12.53
CA ASN A 269 1.66 -3.82 -11.72
C ASN A 269 1.27 -2.34 -11.77
N LEU A 270 0.30 -1.98 -12.61
CA LEU A 270 -0.33 -0.66 -12.58
C LEU A 270 -1.55 -0.72 -11.66
N LEU A 271 -1.30 -0.74 -10.35
CA LEU A 271 -2.31 -0.59 -9.30
C LEU A 271 -2.37 0.85 -8.76
N PHE A 272 -1.88 1.82 -9.53
CA PHE A 272 -1.97 3.24 -9.16
C PHE A 272 -1.90 4.12 -10.40
N VAL A 273 -2.98 4.87 -10.63
CA VAL A 273 -3.00 5.99 -11.57
C VAL A 273 -2.78 7.25 -10.75
N PRO A 274 -1.65 7.96 -10.92
CA PRO A 274 -1.44 9.24 -10.24
C PRO A 274 -2.55 10.22 -10.63
N SER A 275 -2.91 11.13 -9.72
CA SER A 275 -3.77 12.25 -10.07
C SER A 275 -2.92 13.36 -10.70
N PHE A 276 -3.37 13.88 -11.84
CA PHE A 276 -2.72 14.91 -12.63
C PHE A 276 -3.60 16.15 -12.72
N SER A 277 -3.01 17.32 -12.52
CA SER A 277 -3.66 18.60 -12.78
C SER A 277 -3.36 19.16 -14.17
N ILE A 278 -2.40 18.58 -14.89
CA ILE A 278 -1.96 19.02 -16.22
C ILE A 278 -2.23 17.91 -17.24
N PHE A 279 -3.06 18.20 -18.24
CA PHE A 279 -3.48 17.23 -19.27
C PHE A 279 -2.31 16.61 -20.05
N LYS A 280 -1.30 17.41 -20.38
CA LYS A 280 -0.13 16.92 -21.12
C LYS A 280 0.61 15.84 -20.32
N GLU A 281 0.83 16.07 -19.04
CA GLU A 281 1.52 15.12 -18.16
C GLU A 281 0.72 13.82 -17.99
N PHE A 282 -0.59 13.96 -17.84
CA PHE A 282 -1.52 12.82 -17.80
C PHE A 282 -1.45 11.97 -19.07
N ARG A 283 -1.56 12.60 -20.24
CA ARG A 283 -1.52 11.91 -21.53
C ARG A 283 -0.18 11.24 -21.74
N ASP A 284 0.92 11.95 -21.48
CA ASP A 284 2.27 11.41 -21.60
C ASP A 284 2.47 10.20 -20.67
N TRP A 285 1.91 10.24 -19.46
CA TRP A 285 1.92 9.11 -18.53
C TRP A 285 1.15 7.90 -19.07
N LEU A 286 -0.08 8.11 -19.58
CA LEU A 286 -0.89 7.02 -20.15
C LEU A 286 -0.19 6.37 -21.34
N LEU A 287 0.34 7.16 -22.27
CA LEU A 287 1.10 6.66 -23.41
C LEU A 287 2.37 5.91 -22.99
N LYS A 288 3.01 6.31 -21.88
CA LYS A 288 4.23 5.68 -21.42
C LYS A 288 3.98 4.35 -20.71
N TYR A 289 2.87 4.21 -19.97
CA TYR A 289 2.67 3.08 -19.06
C TYR A 289 1.47 2.18 -19.37
N MET A 290 0.47 2.69 -20.09
CA MET A 290 -0.78 1.99 -20.36
C MET A 290 -0.93 1.52 -21.81
N ILE A 291 0.10 1.67 -22.66
CA ILE A 291 0.11 1.06 -24.01
C ILE A 291 -0.15 -0.44 -23.92
N GLY A 292 -1.08 -0.91 -24.74
CA GLY A 292 -1.53 -2.30 -24.80
C GLY A 292 -2.42 -2.73 -23.63
N LYS A 293 -2.85 -1.79 -22.77
CA LYS A 293 -3.69 -2.07 -21.60
C LYS A 293 -5.06 -1.44 -21.74
N GLN A 294 -6.04 -2.12 -21.17
CA GLN A 294 -7.39 -1.60 -21.00
C GLN A 294 -7.37 -0.44 -20.01
N LEU A 295 -7.91 0.70 -20.41
CA LEU A 295 -8.00 1.90 -19.60
C LEU A 295 -9.28 1.91 -18.79
N VAL A 296 -10.43 1.68 -19.43
CA VAL A 296 -11.74 1.85 -18.81
C VAL A 296 -12.80 0.99 -19.49
N ILE A 297 -13.79 0.54 -18.71
CA ILE A 297 -15.03 -0.07 -19.21
C ILE A 297 -16.21 0.89 -19.04
N GLY A 298 -17.08 0.95 -20.05
CA GLY A 298 -18.31 1.74 -20.09
C GLY A 298 -18.11 3.24 -19.84
N PRO A 299 -17.20 3.93 -20.54
CA PRO A 299 -17.07 5.39 -20.42
C PRO A 299 -18.35 6.09 -20.91
N GLN A 300 -18.57 7.33 -20.45
CA GLN A 300 -19.73 8.13 -20.86
C GLN A 300 -19.78 8.29 -22.39
N GLY A 301 -20.98 8.14 -22.96
CA GLY A 301 -21.18 8.16 -24.42
C GLY A 301 -21.01 6.81 -25.11
N TYR A 302 -20.60 5.76 -24.38
CA TYR A 302 -20.46 4.40 -24.89
C TYR A 302 -21.39 3.42 -24.16
N LEU A 303 -21.63 2.26 -24.77
CA LEU A 303 -22.37 1.18 -24.11
C LEU A 303 -21.57 0.63 -22.92
N SER A 304 -22.25 0.11 -21.91
CA SER A 304 -21.63 -0.36 -20.66
C SER A 304 -20.60 -1.47 -20.83
N HIS A 305 -20.69 -2.26 -21.90
CA HIS A 305 -19.72 -3.32 -22.20
C HIS A 305 -18.52 -2.85 -23.02
N VAL A 306 -18.51 -1.60 -23.50
CA VAL A 306 -17.42 -1.08 -24.33
C VAL A 306 -16.19 -0.87 -23.48
N VAL A 307 -15.05 -1.39 -23.95
CA VAL A 307 -13.76 -1.21 -23.30
C VAL A 307 -12.86 -0.36 -24.19
N ILE A 308 -12.26 0.67 -23.59
CA ILE A 308 -11.27 1.51 -24.25
C ILE A 308 -9.88 1.14 -23.74
N SER A 309 -8.95 0.92 -24.65
CA SER A 309 -7.55 0.61 -24.39
C SER A 309 -6.63 1.59 -25.12
N LEU A 310 -5.31 1.45 -24.91
CA LEU A 310 -4.32 2.07 -25.79
C LEU A 310 -3.74 1.03 -26.74
N SER A 311 -3.77 1.31 -28.04
CA SER A 311 -3.13 0.48 -29.05
C SER A 311 -1.61 0.50 -28.90
N SER A 312 -0.93 -0.42 -29.59
CA SER A 312 0.55 -0.48 -29.62
C SER A 312 1.21 0.79 -30.16
N LYS A 313 0.46 1.62 -30.90
CA LYS A 313 0.90 2.92 -31.43
C LYS A 313 0.52 4.09 -30.53
N GLY A 314 -0.16 3.83 -29.40
CA GLY A 314 -0.60 4.87 -28.46
C GLY A 314 -1.88 5.60 -28.88
N TYR A 315 -2.67 5.04 -29.80
CA TYR A 315 -4.00 5.56 -30.10
C TYR A 315 -5.02 4.96 -29.11
N LEU A 316 -6.05 5.72 -28.76
CA LEU A 316 -7.17 5.16 -28.02
C LEU A 316 -7.89 4.18 -28.94
N HIS A 317 -8.14 2.98 -28.43
CA HIS A 317 -8.66 1.86 -29.18
C HIS A 317 -9.93 1.34 -28.51
N ASN A 318 -10.95 1.02 -29.30
CA ASN A 318 -12.17 0.41 -28.82
C ASN A 318 -12.09 -1.10 -29.02
N ASP A 319 -11.89 -1.84 -27.92
CA ASP A 319 -11.71 -3.28 -27.93
C ASP A 319 -12.96 -4.04 -28.40
N THR A 320 -14.14 -3.41 -28.36
CA THR A 320 -15.41 -4.05 -28.73
C THR A 320 -15.60 -4.13 -30.25
N ASN A 321 -15.14 -3.11 -30.97
CA ASN A 321 -15.23 -3.07 -32.43
C ASN A 321 -13.88 -3.19 -33.13
N ASP A 322 -12.79 -3.38 -32.36
CA ASP A 322 -11.41 -3.56 -32.85
C ASP A 322 -10.93 -2.42 -33.75
N THR A 323 -11.30 -1.18 -33.40
CA THR A 323 -10.91 0.02 -34.16
C THR A 323 -10.34 1.11 -33.27
N ASP A 324 -9.33 1.82 -33.80
CA ASP A 324 -8.84 3.06 -33.19
C ASP A 324 -9.91 4.15 -33.31
N LEU A 325 -10.07 4.95 -32.25
CA LEU A 325 -11.02 6.05 -32.21
C LEU A 325 -10.66 7.12 -33.26
N SER A 326 -11.69 7.73 -33.86
CA SER A 326 -11.51 8.87 -34.75
C SER A 326 -10.84 10.05 -34.01
N PRO A 327 -10.19 11.00 -34.70
CA PRO A 327 -9.58 12.14 -34.02
C PRO A 327 -10.54 12.92 -33.11
N ASP A 328 -11.79 13.08 -33.52
CA ASP A 328 -12.82 13.79 -32.77
C ASP A 328 -13.24 12.99 -31.53
N ASP A 329 -13.53 11.68 -31.69
CA ASP A 329 -13.91 10.81 -30.58
C ASP A 329 -12.77 10.61 -29.59
N ALA A 330 -11.53 10.52 -30.08
CA ALA A 330 -10.34 10.42 -29.27
C ALA A 330 -10.15 11.68 -28.43
N MET A 331 -10.37 12.88 -28.98
CA MET A 331 -10.29 14.14 -28.24
C MET A 331 -11.30 14.18 -27.08
N LEU A 332 -12.54 13.79 -27.34
CA LEU A 332 -13.59 13.70 -26.32
C LEU A 332 -13.23 12.68 -25.24
N MET A 333 -12.77 11.48 -25.65
CA MET A 333 -12.38 10.43 -24.73
C MET A 333 -11.17 10.81 -23.87
N TRP A 334 -10.15 11.46 -24.45
CA TRP A 334 -9.00 11.94 -23.68
C TRP A 334 -9.40 12.97 -22.63
N THR A 335 -10.32 13.88 -22.97
CA THR A 335 -10.86 14.87 -22.03
C THR A 335 -11.60 14.16 -20.90
N TRP A 336 -12.49 13.23 -21.24
CA TRP A 336 -13.24 12.45 -20.26
C TRP A 336 -12.33 11.64 -19.32
N LEU A 337 -11.31 10.97 -19.86
CA LEU A 337 -10.32 10.22 -19.06
C LEU A 337 -9.56 11.13 -18.10
N PHE A 338 -9.26 12.37 -18.50
CA PHE A 338 -8.57 13.34 -17.66
C PHE A 338 -9.46 13.91 -16.55
N GLU A 339 -10.76 14.05 -16.78
CA GLU A 339 -11.72 14.49 -15.77
C GLU A 339 -12.12 13.36 -14.80
N ASN A 340 -11.97 12.11 -15.23
CA ASN A 340 -12.38 10.91 -14.49
C ASN A 340 -11.18 9.96 -14.25
N GLN A 341 -10.03 10.50 -13.83
CA GLN A 341 -8.79 9.73 -13.68
C GLN A 341 -8.92 8.53 -12.74
N GLU A 342 -9.81 8.60 -11.76
CA GLU A 342 -10.14 7.52 -10.83
C GLU A 342 -10.77 6.30 -11.51
N ARG A 343 -11.36 6.47 -12.71
CA ARG A 343 -11.96 5.37 -13.50
C ARG A 343 -10.91 4.52 -14.20
N ILE A 344 -9.68 5.02 -14.33
CA ILE A 344 -8.65 4.33 -15.08
C ILE A 344 -8.18 3.09 -14.32
N GLY A 345 -8.18 1.95 -15.01
CA GLY A 345 -7.88 0.63 -14.45
C GLY A 345 -9.09 -0.07 -13.83
N GLN A 346 -10.24 0.60 -13.68
CA GLN A 346 -11.47 -0.05 -13.22
C GLN A 346 -12.15 -0.78 -14.39
N ILE A 347 -11.72 -2.03 -14.64
CA ILE A 347 -12.22 -2.86 -15.75
C ILE A 347 -13.23 -3.94 -15.31
N ASN A 348 -13.36 -4.18 -14.00
CA ASN A 348 -14.26 -5.18 -13.43
C ASN A 348 -15.44 -4.50 -12.71
N LEU A 349 -16.26 -3.75 -13.46
CA LEU A 349 -17.42 -3.04 -12.92
C LEU A 349 -18.72 -3.72 -13.37
N SER A 350 -19.73 -3.72 -12.50
CA SER A 350 -21.08 -4.11 -12.92
C SER A 350 -21.73 -3.03 -13.77
N GLU A 351 -22.76 -3.38 -14.54
CA GLU A 351 -23.50 -2.41 -15.35
C GLU A 351 -24.11 -1.29 -14.49
N ASP A 352 -24.59 -1.62 -13.29
CA ASP A 352 -25.11 -0.67 -12.32
C ASP A 352 -24.03 0.31 -11.83
N ASP A 353 -22.82 -0.18 -11.53
CA ASP A 353 -21.72 0.66 -11.07
C ASP A 353 -21.28 1.63 -12.15
N ILE A 354 -21.18 1.14 -13.41
CA ILE A 354 -20.86 1.98 -14.58
C ILE A 354 -21.86 3.11 -14.72
N LYS A 355 -23.16 2.79 -14.64
CA LYS A 355 -24.26 3.74 -14.73
C LYS A 355 -24.15 4.83 -13.66
N LEU A 356 -23.90 4.45 -12.41
CA LEU A 356 -23.76 5.39 -11.31
C LEU A 356 -22.51 6.27 -11.47
N LEU A 357 -21.36 5.67 -11.78
CA LEU A 357 -20.11 6.41 -11.97
C LEU A 357 -20.20 7.43 -13.11
N ASN A 358 -20.96 7.13 -14.17
CA ASN A 358 -21.20 8.03 -15.30
C ASN A 358 -22.15 9.21 -14.96
N LEU A 359 -22.78 9.24 -13.79
CA LEU A 359 -23.52 10.42 -13.32
C LEU A 359 -22.61 11.44 -12.62
N LYS A 360 -21.40 11.06 -12.23
CA LYS A 360 -20.45 11.97 -11.59
C LYS A 360 -20.07 13.09 -12.54
N ASN A 361 -19.87 14.30 -11.99
CA ASN A 361 -19.60 15.54 -12.72
C ASN A 361 -20.74 16.03 -13.63
N LYS A 362 -21.87 15.32 -13.71
CA LYS A 362 -23.05 15.77 -14.45
C LYS A 362 -23.56 17.08 -13.86
N ARG A 363 -23.82 18.06 -14.74
CA ARG A 363 -24.26 19.41 -14.36
C ARG A 363 -25.73 19.61 -14.72
N PHE A 364 -26.52 20.19 -13.82
CA PHE A 364 -27.92 20.49 -14.11
C PHE A 364 -28.46 21.61 -13.21
N MET A 365 -29.63 22.12 -13.58
CA MET A 365 -30.37 23.09 -12.77
C MET A 365 -31.24 22.36 -11.74
N ILE A 366 -31.19 22.82 -10.49
CA ILE A 366 -32.18 22.49 -9.45
C ILE A 366 -32.95 23.74 -9.05
N HIS A 367 -34.18 23.55 -8.60
CA HIS A 367 -34.93 24.63 -7.97
C HIS A 367 -34.84 24.47 -6.46
N ASP A 368 -34.24 25.46 -5.80
CA ASP A 368 -34.15 25.55 -4.35
C ASP A 368 -35.45 26.17 -3.81
N HIS A 369 -36.30 25.34 -3.21
CA HIS A 369 -37.57 25.78 -2.63
C HIS A 369 -37.40 26.67 -1.38
N GLU A 370 -36.27 26.63 -0.68
CA GLU A 370 -36.03 27.49 0.48
C GLU A 370 -35.64 28.90 0.06
N LYS A 371 -34.87 29.01 -1.03
CA LYS A 371 -34.41 30.30 -1.58
C LYS A 371 -35.29 30.82 -2.72
N ASP A 372 -36.28 30.03 -3.16
CA ASP A 372 -37.16 30.27 -4.32
C ASP A 372 -36.37 30.67 -5.58
N MET A 373 -35.32 29.91 -5.88
CA MET A 373 -34.43 30.23 -7.00
C MET A 373 -33.89 28.99 -7.70
N GLU A 374 -33.55 29.14 -8.98
CA GLU A 374 -32.83 28.09 -9.71
C GLU A 374 -31.32 28.20 -9.46
N GLU A 375 -30.69 27.06 -9.24
CA GLU A 375 -29.27 26.95 -8.96
C GLU A 375 -28.62 25.87 -9.83
N LYS A 376 -27.41 26.16 -10.30
CA LYS A 376 -26.57 25.21 -11.01
C LYS A 376 -25.86 24.33 -10.01
N VAL A 377 -25.95 23.02 -10.22
CA VAL A 377 -25.29 22.02 -9.37
C VAL A 377 -24.54 20.99 -10.19
N ILE A 378 -23.52 20.42 -9.57
CA ILE A 378 -22.68 19.35 -10.10
C ILE A 378 -22.76 18.16 -9.15
N ILE A 379 -22.93 16.95 -9.68
CA ILE A 379 -22.85 15.72 -8.88
C ILE A 379 -21.38 15.45 -8.52
N LYS A 380 -21.05 15.51 -7.23
CA LYS A 380 -19.73 15.15 -6.70
C LYS A 380 -19.63 13.66 -6.41
N GLU A 381 -20.70 13.10 -5.84
CA GLU A 381 -20.75 11.71 -5.45
C GLU A 381 -22.15 11.14 -5.62
N VAL A 382 -22.22 9.87 -5.99
CA VAL A 382 -23.48 9.13 -6.12
C VAL A 382 -23.28 7.68 -5.72
N LYS A 383 -24.13 7.19 -4.82
CA LYS A 383 -24.14 5.82 -4.31
C LYS A 383 -25.59 5.34 -4.14
N LYS A 384 -25.80 4.03 -4.05
CA LYS A 384 -27.11 3.49 -3.66
C LYS A 384 -27.41 3.90 -2.21
N SER A 385 -28.64 4.31 -1.93
CA SER A 385 -29.04 4.66 -0.57
C SER A 385 -29.01 3.42 0.34
N GLU A 386 -28.51 3.60 1.56
CA GLU A 386 -28.49 2.54 2.57
C GLU A 386 -29.89 2.20 3.09
N ALA A 387 -30.80 3.19 3.11
CA ALA A 387 -32.16 3.01 3.62
C ALA A 387 -33.10 2.38 2.58
N ASN A 388 -32.95 2.73 1.30
CA ASN A 388 -33.72 2.12 0.22
C ASN A 388 -32.91 2.05 -1.09
N PRO A 389 -32.49 0.84 -1.53
CA PRO A 389 -31.68 0.65 -2.74
C PRO A 389 -32.32 1.14 -4.06
N GLN A 390 -33.62 1.44 -4.08
CA GLN A 390 -34.30 2.05 -5.23
C GLN A 390 -33.90 3.53 -5.42
N TYR A 391 -33.46 4.19 -4.36
CA TYR A 391 -33.02 5.58 -4.35
C TYR A 391 -31.50 5.70 -4.21
N LEU A 392 -31.01 6.89 -4.48
CA LEU A 392 -29.61 7.25 -4.47
C LEU A 392 -29.33 8.25 -3.35
N PHE A 393 -28.17 8.05 -2.74
CA PHE A 393 -27.46 9.09 -2.01
C PHE A 393 -26.68 9.91 -3.04
N VAL A 394 -26.85 11.23 -3.01
CA VAL A 394 -26.25 12.16 -3.98
C VAL A 394 -25.65 13.33 -3.24
N GLU A 395 -24.37 13.60 -3.49
CA GLU A 395 -23.72 14.82 -3.05
C GLU A 395 -23.64 15.81 -4.22
N LEU A 396 -24.27 16.96 -4.04
CA LEU A 396 -24.30 18.07 -5.01
C LEU A 396 -23.41 19.21 -4.51
N ILE A 397 -22.71 19.87 -5.43
CA ILE A 397 -22.03 21.13 -5.15
C ILE A 397 -22.59 22.21 -6.08
N ASN A 398 -22.85 23.41 -5.54
CA ASN A 398 -23.23 24.56 -6.36
C ASN A 398 -22.01 25.38 -6.80
N ASP A 399 -22.23 26.39 -7.64
CA ASP A 399 -21.18 27.30 -8.12
C ASP A 399 -20.48 28.09 -6.99
N ASN A 400 -21.15 28.24 -5.83
CA ASN A 400 -20.60 28.89 -4.64
C ASN A 400 -19.76 27.94 -3.77
N GLY A 401 -19.68 26.66 -4.13
CA GLY A 401 -18.97 25.63 -3.37
C GLY A 401 -19.74 25.08 -2.16
N GLU A 402 -21.02 25.44 -1.98
CA GLU A 402 -21.89 24.84 -0.96
C GLU A 402 -22.21 23.41 -1.37
N ILE A 403 -22.02 22.48 -0.43
CA ILE A 403 -22.27 21.05 -0.61
C ILE A 403 -23.62 20.70 0.00
N ARG A 404 -24.45 19.96 -0.74
CA ARG A 404 -25.73 19.42 -0.28
C ARG A 404 -25.75 17.91 -0.46
N GLN A 405 -26.01 17.22 0.64
CA GLN A 405 -26.20 15.77 0.65
C GLN A 405 -27.69 15.47 0.66
N ILE A 406 -28.13 14.70 -0.33
CA ILE A 406 -29.53 14.34 -0.52
C ILE A 406 -29.61 12.81 -0.56
N ASP A 407 -30.39 12.25 0.35
CA ASP A 407 -30.63 10.81 0.40
C ASP A 407 -32.12 10.50 0.20
N ASN A 408 -32.42 9.32 -0.33
CA ASN A 408 -33.78 8.80 -0.54
C ASN A 408 -34.70 9.68 -1.39
N PHE A 409 -34.15 10.48 -2.30
CA PHE A 409 -34.93 11.36 -3.18
C PHE A 409 -34.75 11.01 -4.65
N PHE A 410 -33.50 11.00 -5.12
CA PHE A 410 -33.21 10.74 -6.51
C PHE A 410 -33.21 9.25 -6.81
N THR A 411 -33.80 8.87 -7.94
CA THR A 411 -33.56 7.57 -8.56
C THR A 411 -32.55 7.72 -9.70
N TYR A 412 -31.94 6.63 -10.13
CA TYR A 412 -31.06 6.64 -11.31
C TYR A 412 -31.75 7.26 -12.53
N ASN A 413 -32.98 6.82 -12.83
CA ASN A 413 -33.73 7.30 -14.00
C ASN A 413 -34.02 8.80 -13.93
N MET A 414 -34.26 9.36 -12.74
CA MET A 414 -34.42 10.79 -12.58
C MET A 414 -33.15 11.52 -13.02
N LEU A 415 -32.01 11.22 -12.39
CA LEU A 415 -30.73 11.90 -12.68
C LEU A 415 -30.22 11.64 -14.09
N HIS A 416 -30.39 10.44 -14.61
CA HIS A 416 -30.01 10.09 -15.97
C HIS A 416 -30.75 10.94 -17.00
N ASN A 417 -32.04 11.18 -16.79
CA ASN A 417 -32.89 11.91 -17.73
C ASN A 417 -32.91 13.42 -17.53
N VAL A 418 -32.31 13.95 -16.44
CA VAL A 418 -32.14 15.40 -16.30
C VAL A 418 -31.27 15.92 -17.44
N LYS A 419 -31.72 17.02 -18.05
CA LYS A 419 -30.98 17.72 -19.10
C LYS A 419 -29.69 18.31 -18.53
N GLU A 420 -28.57 17.89 -19.11
CA GLU A 420 -27.25 18.42 -18.77
C GLU A 420 -27.08 19.82 -19.36
N ILE A 421 -26.43 20.71 -18.61
CA ILE A 421 -26.23 22.13 -18.95
C ILE A 421 -24.78 22.50 -19.25
#